data_AF-A0ABD2C954-F1
#
_entry.id   AF-A0ABD2C954-F1
#
_cell.length_a   1.000
_cell.length_b   1.000
_cell.length_c   1.000
_cell.angle_alpha   90.00
_cell.angle_beta   90.00
_cell.angle_gamma   90.00
#
_symmetry.space_group_name_H-M   'P 1'
#
loop_
_entity.id
_entity.type
_entity.pdbx_description
1 polymer ?
#
loop_
_entity_poly.entity_id
_entity_poly.type
_entity_poly.pdbx_seq_one_letter_code
_entity_poly.pdbx_strand_id
1 'polypeptide(L)'
;MNYPKELTEDSVKEANNVLKSHSSNRGDLPNLRISVVVDKATLIREVSIVFHISVTVRFNEKMKQAIPINVQNLRDLIDLSKDILKLKL
;
A
#
# COMPACT_ATOMS: atom_id res chain seq x y z
N MET A 1 -8.88 28.31 -11.11
CA MET A 1 -8.75 26.84 -11.03
C MET A 1 -7.52 26.57 -10.19
N ASN A 2 -7.67 26.16 -8.92
CA ASN A 2 -6.54 25.90 -8.03
C ASN A 2 -6.05 24.48 -8.26
N TYR A 3 -4.86 24.32 -8.84
CA TYR A 3 -4.19 23.03 -8.91
C TYR A 3 -3.78 22.59 -7.49
N PRO A 4 -3.88 21.28 -7.15
CA PRO A 4 -3.38 20.81 -5.87
C PRO A 4 -1.88 21.12 -5.77
N LYS A 5 -1.47 21.74 -4.66
CA LYS A 5 -0.06 22.03 -4.39
C LYS A 5 0.72 20.72 -4.37
N GLU A 6 1.82 20.66 -5.12
CA GLU A 6 2.73 19.53 -5.08
C GLU A 6 3.24 19.32 -3.64
N LEU A 7 3.18 18.07 -3.18
CA LEU A 7 3.78 17.65 -1.92
C LEU A 7 5.29 17.89 -2.00
N THR A 8 5.82 18.74 -1.12
CA THR A 8 7.25 19.07 -1.06
C THR A 8 8.11 17.84 -0.80
N GLU A 9 9.34 17.80 -1.33
CA GLU A 9 10.26 16.67 -1.16
C GLU A 9 10.48 16.28 0.30
N ASP A 10 10.48 17.26 1.21
CA ASP A 10 10.59 17.02 2.65
C ASP A 10 9.37 16.28 3.20
N SER A 11 8.16 16.66 2.79
CA SER A 11 6.94 15.92 3.15
C SER A 11 6.93 14.50 2.58
N VAL A 12 7.50 14.30 1.38
CA VAL A 12 7.65 12.96 0.78
C VAL A 12 8.64 12.12 1.55
N LYS A 13 9.77 12.72 1.93
CA LYS A 13 10.85 12.06 2.67
C LYS A 13 10.42 11.71 4.09
N GLU A 14 9.67 12.60 4.74
CA GLU A 14 9.09 12.37 6.05
C GLU A 14 8.02 11.28 6.01
N ALA A 15 7.09 11.34 5.05
CA ALA A 15 6.15 10.25 4.82
C ALA A 15 6.91 8.93 4.60
N ASN A 16 7.87 8.87 3.68
CA ASN A 16 8.66 7.66 3.41
C ASN A 16 9.45 7.18 4.63
N ASN A 17 9.93 8.05 5.50
CA ASN A 17 10.61 7.68 6.75
C ASN A 17 9.63 7.08 7.76
N VAL A 18 8.43 7.66 7.91
CA VAL A 18 7.35 7.08 8.70
C VAL A 18 6.96 5.71 8.11
N LEU A 19 6.86 5.59 6.78
CA LEU A 19 6.53 4.33 6.13
C LEU A 19 7.62 3.27 6.34
N LYS A 20 8.90 3.66 6.30
CA LYS A 20 10.06 2.79 6.56
C LYS A 20 10.20 2.37 8.03
N SER A 21 9.86 3.25 8.97
CA SER A 21 9.92 2.93 10.40
C SER A 21 8.84 1.93 10.82
N HIS A 22 7.73 1.86 10.08
CA HIS A 22 6.65 0.90 10.33
C HIS A 22 6.86 -0.47 9.65
N SER A 23 7.75 -0.59 8.67
CA SER A 23 8.01 -1.83 7.91
C SER A 23 9.10 -2.74 8.51
N SER A 24 9.61 -2.42 9.70
CA SER A 24 10.75 -3.12 10.33
C SER A 24 10.35 -4.00 11.52
N ASN A 25 9.09 -4.43 11.60
CA ASN A 25 8.62 -5.32 12.66
C ASN A 25 8.34 -6.71 12.08
N ARG A 26 9.00 -7.72 12.66
CA ARG A 26 8.90 -9.14 12.30
C ARG A 26 7.43 -9.55 12.12
N GLY A 27 6.97 -9.75 10.88
CA GLY A 27 5.61 -10.21 10.58
C GLY A 27 4.91 -9.52 9.40
N ASP A 28 5.44 -8.43 8.88
CA ASP A 28 4.84 -7.73 7.73
C ASP A 28 4.82 -8.60 6.47
N LEU A 29 3.72 -8.56 5.71
CA LEU A 29 3.76 -8.82 4.27
C LEU A 29 4.39 -7.57 3.63
N PRO A 30 5.69 -7.58 3.31
CA PRO A 30 6.46 -6.37 3.05
C PRO A 30 5.90 -5.53 1.88
N ASN A 31 5.21 -6.19 0.96
CA ASN A 31 4.66 -5.55 -0.23
C ASN A 31 3.22 -5.08 -0.05
N LEU A 32 2.51 -5.60 0.95
CA LEU A 32 1.09 -5.27 1.14
C LEU A 32 0.84 -4.19 2.18
N ARG A 33 1.88 -3.89 2.99
CA ARG A 33 1.87 -2.81 3.99
C ARG A 33 0.65 -2.88 4.91
N ILE A 34 0.18 -4.10 5.16
CA ILE A 34 -0.90 -4.37 6.12
C ILE A 34 -0.27 -4.41 7.51
N SER A 35 -0.86 -3.65 8.43
CA SER A 35 -0.40 -3.57 9.81
C SER A 35 -0.39 -4.94 10.49
N VAL A 36 0.68 -5.21 11.25
CA VAL A 36 0.88 -6.38 12.15
C VAL A 36 -0.26 -6.68 13.12
N VAL A 37 -1.22 -5.76 13.32
CA VAL A 37 -2.37 -5.96 14.21
C VAL A 37 -3.37 -6.98 13.63
N VAL A 38 -3.41 -7.19 12.32
CA VAL A 38 -4.36 -8.11 11.66
C VAL A 38 -3.60 -9.16 10.87
N ASP A 39 -3.74 -10.43 11.27
CA ASP A 39 -3.13 -11.55 10.56
C ASP A 39 -3.83 -11.83 9.20
N LYS A 40 -3.09 -12.48 8.28
CA LYS A 40 -3.58 -12.83 6.94
C LYS A 40 -4.82 -13.73 6.99
N ALA A 41 -4.94 -14.62 7.98
CA ALA A 41 -6.06 -15.56 8.09
C ALA A 41 -7.37 -14.85 8.41
N THR A 42 -7.31 -13.81 9.25
CA THR A 42 -8.44 -12.95 9.60
C THR A 42 -8.91 -12.16 8.38
N LEU A 43 -7.99 -11.64 7.57
CA LEU A 43 -8.35 -10.96 6.32
C LEU A 43 -9.09 -11.91 5.37
N ILE A 44 -8.54 -13.10 5.14
CA ILE A 44 -9.12 -14.13 4.28
C ILE A 44 -10.53 -14.50 4.73
N ARG A 45 -10.76 -14.63 6.05
CA ARG A 45 -12.02 -15.10 6.61
C ARG A 45 -13.09 -14.01 6.72
N GLU A 46 -12.72 -12.77 7.03
CA GLU A 46 -13.68 -11.74 7.44
C GLU A 46 -13.89 -10.61 6.44
N VAL A 47 -12.92 -10.33 5.57
CA VAL A 47 -13.05 -9.25 4.58
C VAL A 47 -14.05 -9.65 3.49
N SER A 48 -14.89 -8.70 3.08
CA SER A 48 -15.81 -8.88 1.96
C SER A 48 -15.66 -7.82 0.86
N ILE A 49 -14.95 -6.72 1.15
CA ILE A 49 -14.70 -5.63 0.21
C ILE A 49 -13.28 -5.13 0.46
N VAL A 50 -12.52 -4.93 -0.62
CA VAL A 50 -11.15 -4.39 -0.57
C VAL A 50 -11.12 -3.05 -1.31
N PHE A 51 -10.68 -1.99 -0.62
CA PHE A 51 -10.42 -0.69 -1.23
C PHE A 51 -8.92 -0.40 -1.20
N HIS A 52 -8.33 -0.11 -2.36
CA HIS A 52 -6.92 0.28 -2.48
C HIS A 52 -6.82 1.75 -2.90
N ILE A 53 -6.53 2.62 -1.94
CA ILE A 53 -6.43 4.08 -2.16
C ILE A 53 -4.98 4.57 -1.97
N SER A 54 -4.09 3.69 -1.50
CA SER A 54 -2.73 4.04 -1.08
C SER A 54 -1.74 3.99 -2.25
N VAL A 55 -1.68 5.06 -3.03
CA VAL A 55 -0.73 5.22 -4.16
C VAL A 55 -0.08 6.60 -4.17
N THR A 56 1.15 6.72 -4.67
CA THR A 56 1.77 8.02 -4.94
C THR A 56 1.55 8.41 -6.40
N VAL A 57 1.08 9.65 -6.64
CA VAL A 57 1.02 10.23 -7.98
C VAL A 57 2.03 11.38 -8.03
N ARG A 58 3.20 11.11 -8.60
CA ARG A 58 4.29 12.07 -8.77
C ARG A 58 4.85 11.97 -10.17
N PHE A 59 4.73 13.05 -10.94
CA PHE A 59 5.18 13.08 -12.34
C PHE A 59 6.72 13.04 -12.48
N ASN A 60 7.44 13.45 -11.44
CA ASN A 60 8.89 13.52 -11.42
C ASN A 60 9.54 12.34 -10.68
N GLU A 61 8.75 11.36 -10.21
CA GLU A 61 9.27 10.18 -9.53
C GLU A 61 9.88 9.19 -10.54
N LYS A 62 11.07 8.67 -10.22
CA LYS A 62 11.75 7.71 -11.10
C LYS A 62 10.92 6.42 -11.18
N MET A 63 10.74 5.88 -12.40
CA MET A 63 9.98 4.64 -12.60
C MET A 63 10.46 3.47 -11.75
N LYS A 64 11.78 3.35 -11.51
CA LYS A 64 12.36 2.30 -10.66
C LYS A 64 11.84 2.35 -9.20
N GLN A 65 11.37 3.52 -8.74
CA GLN A 65 10.79 3.71 -7.42
C GLN A 65 9.26 3.63 -7.46
N ALA A 66 8.63 4.23 -8.48
CA ALA A 66 7.18 4.25 -8.62
C ALA A 66 6.58 2.85 -8.93
N ILE A 67 7.25 2.02 -9.73
CA ILE A 67 6.71 0.71 -10.15
C ILE A 67 6.47 -0.24 -8.97
N PRO A 68 7.44 -0.48 -8.05
CA PRO A 68 7.19 -1.31 -6.88
C PRO A 68 6.01 -0.81 -6.03
N ILE A 69 5.89 0.51 -5.86
CA ILE A 69 4.88 1.09 -4.97
C ILE A 69 3.48 1.03 -5.61
N ASN A 70 3.37 1.38 -6.89
CA ASN A 70 2.07 1.60 -7.52
C ASN A 70 1.55 0.38 -8.27
N VAL A 71 2.44 -0.47 -8.76
CA VAL A 71 2.09 -1.63 -9.58
C VAL A 71 2.25 -2.93 -8.80
N GLN A 72 3.41 -3.15 -8.18
CA GLN A 72 3.67 -4.42 -7.48
C GLN A 72 2.76 -4.57 -6.26
N ASN A 73 2.60 -3.52 -5.44
CA ASN A 73 1.70 -3.59 -4.27
C ASN A 73 0.25 -3.90 -4.66
N LEU A 74 -0.23 -3.33 -5.78
CA LEU A 74 -1.57 -3.61 -6.28
C LEU A 74 -1.69 -5.07 -6.74
N ARG A 75 -0.68 -5.60 -7.44
CA ARG A 75 -0.65 -7.01 -7.86
C ARG A 75 -0.73 -7.94 -6.66
N ASP A 76 0.07 -7.69 -5.65
CA ASP A 76 0.11 -8.52 -4.45
C ASP A 76 -1.23 -8.44 -3.68
N LEU A 77 -1.91 -7.30 -3.73
CA LEU A 77 -3.23 -7.13 -3.11
C LEU A 77 -4.31 -7.90 -3.85
N ILE A 78 -4.25 -7.89 -5.19
CA ILE A 78 -5.13 -8.71 -6.03
C ILE A 78 -4.89 -10.19 -5.74
N ASP A 79 -3.63 -10.61 -5.61
CA ASP A 79 -3.30 -12.00 -5.29
C ASP A 79 -3.80 -12.40 -3.89
N LEU A 80 -3.70 -11.53 -2.87
CA LEU A 80 -4.36 -11.76 -1.58
C LEU A 80 -5.89 -11.82 -1.73
N SER A 81 -6.49 -10.94 -2.53
CA SER A 81 -7.94 -10.84 -2.65
C SER A 81 -8.57 -12.10 -3.24
N LYS A 82 -7.84 -12.84 -4.08
CA LYS A 82 -8.26 -14.16 -4.59
C LYS A 82 -8.42 -15.21 -3.50
N ASP A 83 -7.70 -15.07 -2.39
CA ASP A 83 -7.79 -15.98 -1.25
C ASP A 83 -8.96 -15.62 -0.30
N ILE A 84 -9.60 -14.45 -0.45
CA ILE A 84 -10.64 -13.97 0.47
C ILE A 84 -11.97 -14.69 0.25
N LEU A 85 -12.48 -15.35 1.29
CA LEU A 85 -13.63 -16.27 1.20
C LEU A 85 -14.97 -15.55 0.98
N LYS A 86 -15.11 -14.32 1.48
CA LYS A 86 -16.37 -13.56 1.47
C LYS A 86 -16.34 -12.39 0.48
N LEU A 87 -15.37 -12.36 -0.44
CA LEU A 87 -15.19 -11.24 -1.36
C LEU A 87 -16.42 -11.07 -2.26
N LYS A 88 -17.00 -9.87 -2.26
CA LYS A 88 -18.13 -9.52 -3.11
C LYS A 88 -17.61 -8.90 -4.41
N LEU A 89 -18.15 -9.38 -5.53
CA LEU A 89 -17.95 -8.81 -6.88
C LEU A 89 -18.92 -7.67 -7.12
#